data_AF-A0A418PZI1-F1
#
_entry.id   AF-A0A418PZI1-F1
#
_cell.length_a   1.000
_cell.length_b   1.000
_cell.length_c   1.000
_cell.angle_alpha   90.00
_cell.angle_beta   90.00
_cell.angle_gamma   90.00
#
_symmetry.space_group_name_H-M   'P 1'
#
loop_
_entity.id
_entity.type
_entity.pdbx_description
1 polymer ?
#
loop_
_entity_poly.entity_id
_entity_poly.type
_entity_poly.pdbx_seq_one_letter_code
_entity_poly.pdbx_strand_id
1 'polypeptide(L)' 'MKGEDIFLGVLLVALAVLLVVRIVRSLRTDVIPLYRTRVSRAEIGSAKFRTIVALNGLVALGLFVLAADLFLGLGIRSR' A
#
# COMPACT_ATOMS: atom_id res chain seq x y z
N MET A 1 -24.19 -1.77 9.69
CA MET A 1 -22.82 -2.22 9.37
C MET A 1 -22.55 -3.45 10.21
N LYS A 2 -22.15 -4.57 9.61
CA LYS A 2 -21.81 -5.76 10.40
C LYS A 2 -20.49 -5.45 11.12
N GLY A 3 -20.32 -5.88 12.37
CA GLY A 3 -19.07 -5.60 13.13
C GLY A 3 -17.81 -6.07 12.39
N GLU A 4 -17.96 -7.10 11.56
CA GLU A 4 -16.94 -7.62 10.63
C GLU A 4 -16.46 -6.58 9.60
N ASP A 5 -17.36 -5.77 9.02
CA ASP A 5 -17.03 -4.74 8.03
C ASP A 5 -16.14 -3.65 8.62
N ILE A 6 -16.43 -3.25 9.86
CA ILE A 6 -15.66 -2.26 10.61
C ILE A 6 -14.26 -2.82 10.92
N PHE A 7 -14.18 -4.06 11.39
CA PHE A 7 -12.90 -4.72 11.65
C PHE A 7 -12.04 -4.83 10.39
N LEU A 8 -12.63 -5.28 9.27
CA LEU A 8 -11.96 -5.34 7.98
C LEU A 8 -11.51 -3.96 7.50
N GLY A 9 -12.32 -2.91 7.71
CA GLY A 9 -11.96 -1.53 7.39
C GLY A 9 -10.73 -1.06 8.15
N VAL A 10 -10.69 -1.29 9.47
CA VAL A 10 -9.55 -0.94 10.31
C VAL A 10 -8.30 -1.72 9.89
N LEU A 11 -8.44 -3.01 9.59
CA LEU A 11 -7.34 -3.86 9.12
C LEU A 11 -6.76 -3.35 7.80
N LEU A 12 -7.62 -2.97 6.84
CA LEU A 12 -7.19 -2.42 5.55
C LEU A 12 -6.44 -1.09 5.73
N VAL A 13 -6.93 -0.20 6.60
CA VAL A 13 -6.23 1.05 6.92
C VAL A 13 -4.87 0.77 7.55
N ALA A 14 -4.79 -0.14 8.52
CA ALA A 14 -3.52 -0.50 9.15
C ALA A 14 -2.50 -1.03 8.13
N LEU A 15 -2.94 -1.91 7.22
CA LEU A 15 -2.09 -2.42 6.13
C LEU A 15 -1.65 -1.31 5.17
N ALA A 16 -2.57 -0.41 4.79
CA ALA A 16 -2.27 0.72 3.93
C ALA A 16 -1.21 1.65 4.56
N VAL A 17 -1.36 1.97 5.85
CA VAL A 17 -0.40 2.79 6.61
C VAL A 17 0.97 2.12 6.65
N LEU A 18 1.04 0.81 6.93
CA LEU A 18 2.30 0.06 6.92
C LEU A 18 2.98 0.11 5.54
N LEU A 19 2.19 -0.01 4.47
CA LEU A 19 2.70 0.07 3.11
C LEU A 19 3.24 1.48 2.79
N VAL A 20 2.51 2.53 3.18
CA VAL A 20 2.94 3.93 3.02
C VAL A 20 4.24 4.18 3.77
N VAL A 21 4.37 3.73 5.02
CA VAL A 21 5.62 3.85 5.79
C VAL A 21 6.77 3.16 5.05
N ARG A 22 6.54 1.98 4.48
CA ARG A 22 7.54 1.25 3.69
C ARG A 22 7.94 1.99 2.42
N ILE A 23 6.98 2.58 1.70
CA ILE A 23 7.23 3.42 0.52
C ILE A 23 8.06 4.64 0.88
N VAL A 24 7.68 5.37 1.92
CA VAL A 24 8.40 6.57 2.39
C VAL A 24 9.82 6.22 2.81
N ARG A 25 10.01 5.11 3.54
CA ARG A 25 11.36 4.63 3.88
C ARG A 25 12.16 4.32 2.63
N SER A 26 11.58 3.61 1.66
CA SER A 26 12.26 3.23 0.42
C SER A 26 12.70 4.47 -0.38
N LEU A 27 11.84 5.49 -0.45
CA LEU A 27 12.15 6.77 -1.10
C LEU A 27 13.25 7.56 -0.40
N ARG A 28 13.31 7.51 0.94
CA ARG A 28 14.37 8.19 1.72
C ARG A 28 15.71 7.49 1.66
N THR A 29 15.71 6.15 1.57
CA THR A 29 16.94 5.36 1.59
C THR A 29 17.42 4.93 0.20
N ASP A 30 16.67 5.24 -0.86
CA ASP A 30 16.87 4.72 -2.23
C ASP A 30 17.05 3.18 -2.28
N VAL A 31 16.43 2.49 -1.32
CA VAL A 31 16.57 1.03 -1.12
C VAL A 31 15.20 0.45 -0.89
N ILE A 32 14.85 -0.58 -1.65
CA ILE A 32 13.62 -1.35 -1.48
C ILE A 32 13.96 -2.60 -0.66
N PRO A 33 13.53 -2.68 0.61
CA PRO A 33 13.70 -3.90 1.39
C PRO A 33 12.73 -4.96 0.85
N LEU A 34 13.26 -6.05 0.33
CA LEU A 34 12.54 -7.29 0.04
C LEU A 34 12.64 -8.21 1.25
N TYR A 35 11.82 -9.26 1.31
CA TYR A 35 11.71 -10.13 2.49
C TYR A 35 13.07 -10.70 2.95
N ARG A 36 13.97 -11.04 2.01
CA ARG A 36 15.30 -11.59 2.30
C ARG A 36 16.47 -10.80 1.70
N THR A 37 16.19 -9.76 0.93
CA THR A 37 17.22 -9.01 0.20
C THR A 37 16.91 -7.53 0.23
N ARG A 38 17.89 -6.69 -0.05
CA ARG A 38 17.70 -5.26 -0.23
C ARG A 38 18.16 -4.93 -1.63
N VAL A 39 17.34 -4.18 -2.35
CA VAL A 39 17.66 -3.78 -3.72
C VAL A 39 17.81 -2.28 -3.74
N SER A 40 18.99 -1.81 -4.10
CA SER A 40 19.26 -0.37 -4.21
C SER A 40 18.85 0.16 -5.58
N ARG A 41 18.49 1.45 -5.63
CA ARG A 41 18.22 2.15 -6.89
C ARG A 41 19.42 2.13 -7.84
N ALA A 42 20.64 2.07 -7.30
CA ALA A 42 21.87 1.95 -8.07
C ALA A 42 21.99 0.61 -8.79
N GLU A 43 21.52 -0.49 -8.19
CA GLU A 43 21.58 -1.83 -8.78
C GLU A 43 20.55 -2.06 -9.89
N ILE A 44 19.29 -1.65 -9.67
CA ILE A 44 18.19 -1.92 -10.63
C ILE A 44 17.89 -0.78 -11.59
N GLY A 45 18.50 0.39 -11.37
CA GLY A 45 18.25 1.59 -12.15
C GLY A 45 17.02 2.37 -11.71
N SER A 46 17.02 3.67 -12.04
CA SER A 46 16.03 4.65 -11.59
C SER A 46 14.61 4.34 -12.08
N ALA A 47 14.45 3.82 -13.30
CA ALA A 47 13.16 3.49 -13.88
C ALA A 47 12.49 2.33 -13.12
N LYS A 48 13.19 1.20 -12.94
CA LYS A 48 12.64 0.02 -12.24
C LYS A 48 12.30 0.34 -10.78
N PHE A 49 13.17 1.09 -10.10
CA PHE A 49 12.91 1.54 -8.73
C PHE A 49 11.60 2.34 -8.65
N ARG A 50 11.43 3.34 -9.52
CA ARG A 50 10.21 4.16 -9.56
C ARG A 50 8.97 3.33 -9.88
N THR A 51 9.06 2.37 -10.81
CA THR A 51 7.93 1.48 -11.14
C THR A 51 7.50 0.66 -9.92
N ILE A 52 8.44 0.06 -9.19
CA ILE A 52 8.12 -0.76 -8.01
C ILE A 52 7.48 0.12 -6.92
N VAL A 53 8.05 1.30 -6.67
CA VAL A 53 7.50 2.26 -5.70
C VAL A 53 6.09 2.70 -6.11
N ALA A 54 5.87 3.00 -7.39
CA ALA A 54 4.57 3.41 -7.92
C ALA A 54 3.53 2.29 -7.79
N LEU A 55 3.89 1.04 -8.12
CA LEU A 55 3.00 -0.11 -7.95
C LEU A 55 2.59 -0.31 -6.49
N ASN A 56 3.53 -0.18 -5.56
CA ASN A 56 3.19 -0.21 -4.13
C ASN A 56 2.27 0.95 -3.75
N GLY A 57 2.52 2.16 -4.29
CA GLY A 57 1.63 3.31 -4.09
C GLY A 57 0.19 3.06 -4.57
N LEU A 58 0.03 2.42 -5.73
CA LEU A 58 -1.28 2.04 -6.25
C LEU A 58 -1.97 0.99 -5.36
N VAL A 59 -1.23 0.02 -4.84
CA VAL A 59 -1.78 -0.97 -3.88
C VAL A 59 -2.22 -0.29 -2.59
N ALA A 60 -1.42 0.61 -2.02
CA ALA A 60 -1.82 1.39 -0.83
C ALA A 60 -3.09 2.20 -1.10
N LEU A 61 -3.16 2.86 -2.26
CA LEU A 61 -4.34 3.63 -2.66
C LEU A 61 -5.58 2.72 -2.78
N GLY A 62 -5.45 1.55 -3.40
CA GLY A 62 -6.53 0.56 -3.47
C GLY A 62 -7.03 0.12 -2.10
N LEU A 63 -6.11 -0.12 -1.14
CA LEU A 63 -6.48 -0.44 0.24
C LEU A 63 -7.26 0.71 0.91
N PHE A 64 -6.86 1.97 0.70
CA PHE A 64 -7.61 3.12 1.21
C PHE A 64 -9.00 3.24 0.59
N VAL A 65 -9.14 3.00 -0.71
CA VAL A 65 -10.43 3.02 -1.40
C VAL A 65 -11.35 1.93 -0.86
N LEU A 66 -10.85 0.71 -0.67
CA LEU A 66 -11.63 -0.41 -0.11
C LEU A 66 -12.00 -0.17 1.35
N ALA A 67 -11.11 0.43 2.15
CA ALA A 67 -11.42 0.83 3.51
C ALA A 67 -12.49 1.93 3.54
N ALA A 68 -12.38 2.94 2.68
CA ALA A 68 -13.38 4.00 2.55
C ALA A 68 -14.74 3.43 2.13
N ASP A 69 -14.77 2.46 1.22
CA ASP A 69 -15.99 1.74 0.84
C ASP A 69 -16.61 0.97 2.03
N LEU A 70 -15.80 0.31 2.87
CA LEU A 70 -16.29 -0.36 4.09
C LEU A 70 -16.88 0.62 5.10
N PHE A 71 -16.23 1.77 5.31
CA PHE A 71 -16.65 2.73 6.34
C PHE A 71 -17.82 3.61 5.89
N LEU A 72 -17.81 4.04 4.64
CA LEU A 72 -18.78 5.00 4.09
C LEU A 72 -19.89 4.32 3.29
N GLY A 73 -19.77 3.01 3.02
CA GLY A 73 -20.79 2.24 2.29
C GLY A 73 -20.97 2.71 0.84
N LEU A 74 -19.89 3.08 0.16
CA LEU A 74 -19.91 3.70 -1.17
C LEU A 74 -20.44 2.78 -2.29
N GLY A 75 -20.61 1.48 -2.02
CA GLY A 75 -21.19 0.52 -2.94
C GLY A 75 -20.26 0.10 -4.08
N ILE A 76 -18.96 0.35 -3.96
CA ILE A 76 -17.94 -0.02 -4.96
C ILE A 76 -17.89 -1.55 -5.14
N ARG A 77 -18.23 -2.30 -4.10
CA ARG A 77 -18.33 -3.77 -4.10
C ARG A 77 -19.62 -4.34 -4.69
N SER A 78 -20.65 -3.53 -4.93
CA SER A 78 -22.02 -3.99 -5.23
C SER A 78 -22.34 -4.06 -6.73
N ARG A 79 -21.36 -4.37 -7.59
CA ARG A 79 -21.61 -4.79 -8.97
C ARG A 79 -21.18 -6.22 -9.19
#